data_AF-A0A970EF73-F1
#
_entry.id   AF-A0A970EF73-F1
#
_cell.length_a   1.000
_cell.length_b   1.000
_cell.length_c   1.000
_cell.angle_alpha   90.00
_cell.angle_beta   90.00
_cell.angle_gamma   90.00
#
_symmetry.space_group_name_H-M   'P 1'
#
loop_
_entity.id
_entity.type
_entity.pdbx_description
1 polymer ?
#
loop_
_entity_poly.entity_id
_entity_poly.type
_entity_poly.pdbx_seq_one_letter_code
_entity_poly.pdbx_strand_id
1 'polypeptide(L)'
;MQNVKERADEMKRDNQNFRYGASSATVLAGILVIVVLINAVVGVLAEKTNLKLDLTHNKLYEMTDITKNLLKNLKTDVNLYYVTEDNYEVKEIYDFAKLYTQVSPHVKLTKVDSKKDPAFLKKYMSENGTINLGSI
;
A
#
# COMPACT_ATOMS: atom_id res chain seq x y z
N MET A 1 68.56 -18.90 0.94
CA MET A 1 67.98 -18.19 -0.23
C MET A 1 66.51 -18.61 -0.52
N GLN A 2 66.05 -19.82 -0.17
CA GLN A 2 64.67 -20.27 -0.38
C GLN A 2 63.60 -19.43 0.36
N ASN A 3 63.80 -19.11 1.64
CA ASN A 3 62.81 -18.39 2.47
C ASN A 3 62.47 -16.95 1.99
N VAL A 4 63.31 -16.35 1.14
CA VAL A 4 63.07 -15.00 0.60
C VAL A 4 62.14 -15.05 -0.62
N LYS A 5 62.23 -16.10 -1.43
CA LYS A 5 61.34 -16.30 -2.58
C LYS A 5 59.92 -16.66 -2.13
N GLU A 6 59.80 -17.55 -1.14
CA GLU A 6 58.50 -17.96 -0.61
C GLU A 6 57.71 -16.79 -0.01
N ARG A 7 58.37 -15.92 0.75
CA ARG A 7 57.78 -14.67 1.27
C ARG A 7 57.38 -13.69 0.17
N ALA A 8 58.17 -13.59 -0.90
CA ALA A 8 57.85 -12.74 -2.04
C ALA A 8 56.60 -13.24 -2.79
N ASP A 9 56.45 -14.56 -2.92
CA ASP A 9 55.30 -15.20 -3.58
C ASP A 9 54.03 -15.15 -2.71
N GLU A 10 54.15 -15.20 -1.38
CA GLU A 10 53.06 -14.93 -0.45
C GLU A 10 52.57 -13.48 -0.54
N MET A 11 53.48 -12.49 -0.45
CA MET A 11 53.12 -11.07 -0.59
C MET A 11 52.48 -10.76 -1.96
N LYS A 12 52.93 -11.43 -3.02
CA LYS A 12 52.37 -11.26 -4.37
C LYS A 12 50.96 -11.86 -4.50
N ARG A 13 50.71 -13.02 -3.88
CA ARG A 13 49.37 -13.64 -3.82
C ARG A 13 48.39 -12.83 -2.98
N ASP A 14 48.83 -12.31 -1.83
CA ASP A 14 47.98 -11.48 -0.97
C ASP A 14 47.59 -10.16 -1.66
N ASN A 15 48.51 -9.51 -2.36
CA ASN A 15 48.20 -8.30 -3.13
C ASN A 15 47.22 -8.59 -4.29
N GLN A 16 47.31 -9.77 -4.92
CA GLN A 16 46.39 -10.16 -5.98
C GLN A 16 44.98 -10.46 -5.42
N ASN A 17 44.87 -11.14 -4.29
CA ASN A 17 43.61 -11.39 -3.59
C ASN A 17 42.97 -10.11 -3.04
N PHE A 18 43.78 -9.16 -2.54
CA PHE A 18 43.32 -7.85 -2.09
C PHE A 18 42.77 -7.01 -3.24
N ARG A 19 43.30 -7.13 -4.46
CA ARG A 19 42.77 -6.45 -5.65
C ARG A 19 41.42 -7.00 -6.11
N TYR A 20 41.19 -8.31 -5.98
CA TYR A 20 39.88 -8.92 -6.22
C TYR A 20 38.87 -8.56 -5.10
N GLY A 21 39.31 -8.50 -3.84
CA GLY A 21 38.47 -8.06 -2.70
C GLY A 21 38.16 -6.56 -2.63
N ALA A 22 39.08 -5.70 -3.06
CA ALA A 22 38.88 -4.24 -3.12
C ALA A 22 37.90 -3.86 -4.24
N SER A 23 37.90 -4.62 -5.34
CA SER A 23 36.94 -4.43 -6.44
C SER A 23 35.52 -4.82 -6.02
N SER A 24 35.36 -5.93 -5.29
CA SER A 24 34.04 -6.36 -4.80
C SER A 24 33.48 -5.45 -3.71
N ALA A 25 34.33 -4.92 -2.82
CA ALA A 25 33.93 -3.94 -1.82
C ALA A 25 33.42 -2.63 -2.45
N THR A 26 34.09 -2.16 -3.51
CA THR A 26 33.68 -0.96 -4.25
C THR A 26 32.35 -1.18 -4.98
N VAL A 27 32.17 -2.34 -5.60
CA VAL A 27 30.90 -2.72 -6.25
C VAL A 27 29.77 -2.81 -5.22
N LEU A 28 30.01 -3.45 -4.07
CA LEU A 28 29.01 -3.56 -3.00
C LEU A 28 28.63 -2.19 -2.44
N ALA A 29 29.61 -1.31 -2.20
CA ALA A 29 29.36 0.05 -1.76
C ALA A 29 28.51 0.83 -2.79
N GLY A 30 28.81 0.66 -4.09
CA GLY A 30 28.00 1.23 -5.17
C GLY A 30 26.55 0.72 -5.16
N ILE A 31 26.35 -0.59 -4.98
CA ILE A 31 25.01 -1.19 -4.88
C ILE A 31 24.25 -0.61 -3.69
N LEU A 32 24.88 -0.48 -2.52
CA LEU A 32 24.25 0.09 -1.32
C LEU A 32 23.81 1.54 -1.55
N VAL A 33 24.65 2.36 -2.18
CA VAL A 33 24.29 3.74 -2.54
C VAL A 33 23.08 3.76 -3.46
N ILE A 34 23.04 2.90 -4.49
CA ILE A 34 21.90 2.79 -5.40
C ILE A 34 20.63 2.38 -4.65
N VAL A 35 20.70 1.39 -3.75
CA VAL A 35 19.54 0.96 -2.94
C VAL A 35 19.00 2.10 -2.09
N VAL A 36 19.89 2.88 -1.45
CA VAL A 36 19.47 4.05 -0.66
C VAL A 36 18.79 5.10 -1.52
N LEU A 37 19.33 5.39 -2.72
CA LEU A 37 18.71 6.34 -3.65
C LEU A 37 17.34 5.86 -4.14
N ILE A 38 17.19 4.58 -4.48
CA ILE A 38 15.90 4.00 -4.86
C ILE A 38 14.91 4.11 -3.70
N ASN A 39 15.32 3.78 -2.48
CA ASN A 39 14.47 3.88 -1.30
C ASN A 39 14.00 5.33 -1.07
N ALA A 40 14.91 6.31 -1.18
CA ALA A 40 14.58 7.73 -1.04
C ALA A 40 13.59 8.21 -2.11
N VAL A 41 13.78 7.82 -3.38
CA VAL A 41 12.85 8.17 -4.47
C VAL A 41 11.48 7.53 -4.24
N VAL A 42 11.44 6.24 -3.88
CA VAL A 42 10.18 5.54 -3.58
C VAL A 42 9.48 6.17 -2.38
N GLY A 43 10.20 6.57 -1.34
CA GLY A 43 9.64 7.27 -0.18
C GLY A 43 8.97 8.59 -0.58
N VAL A 44 9.68 9.45 -1.32
CA VAL A 44 9.14 10.74 -1.79
C VAL A 44 7.93 10.55 -2.71
N LEU A 45 7.97 9.56 -3.60
CA LEU A 45 6.84 9.26 -4.48
C LEU A 45 5.65 8.72 -3.68
N ALA A 46 5.87 7.79 -2.75
CA ALA A 46 4.82 7.24 -1.92
C ALA A 46 4.09 8.33 -1.10
N GLU A 47 4.84 9.30 -0.55
CA GLU A 47 4.28 10.46 0.14
C GLU A 47 3.45 11.37 -0.78
N LYS A 48 3.90 11.59 -2.02
CA LYS A 48 3.24 12.51 -2.95
C LYS A 48 2.05 11.90 -3.71
N THR A 49 2.10 10.62 -4.03
CA THR A 49 1.14 9.99 -4.94
C THR A 49 0.29 8.90 -4.27
N ASN A 50 0.42 8.67 -2.95
CA ASN A 50 -0.25 7.56 -2.25
C ASN A 50 -0.11 6.25 -3.03
N LEU A 51 1.12 5.90 -3.43
CA LEU A 51 1.40 4.64 -4.14
C LEU A 51 1.02 3.46 -3.24
N LYS A 52 -0.21 2.96 -3.43
CA LYS A 52 -0.72 1.74 -2.80
C LYS A 52 -0.65 0.63 -3.83
N LEU A 53 0.39 -0.19 -3.73
CA LEU A 53 0.50 -1.42 -4.51
C LEU A 53 -0.22 -2.53 -3.75
N ASP A 54 -1.27 -3.09 -4.35
CA ASP A 54 -1.91 -4.28 -3.81
C ASP A 54 -1.07 -5.50 -4.17
N LEU A 55 -0.35 -6.03 -3.17
CA LEU A 55 0.52 -7.20 -3.29
C LEU A 55 -0.21 -8.52 -2.95
N THR A 56 -1.51 -8.47 -2.68
CA THR A 56 -2.29 -9.70 -2.44
C THR A 56 -2.45 -10.47 -3.74
N HIS A 57 -2.46 -11.81 -3.66
CA HIS A 57 -2.47 -12.69 -4.84
C HIS A 57 -3.65 -12.42 -5.79
N ASN A 58 -4.76 -11.93 -5.25
CA ASN A 58 -6.00 -11.69 -5.99
C ASN A 58 -6.37 -10.21 -6.12
N LYS A 59 -5.47 -9.27 -5.77
CA LYS A 59 -5.77 -7.83 -5.73
C LYS A 59 -7.05 -7.52 -4.94
N LEU A 60 -7.15 -8.07 -3.74
CA LEU A 60 -8.36 -8.04 -2.90
C LEU A 60 -8.83 -6.62 -2.54
N TYR A 61 -7.97 -5.63 -2.70
CA TYR A 61 -8.20 -4.22 -2.41
C TYR A 61 -8.17 -3.33 -3.68
N GLU A 62 -8.17 -3.93 -4.88
CA GLU A 62 -8.29 -3.21 -6.15
C GLU A 62 -9.68 -3.41 -6.78
N MET A 63 -10.28 -2.34 -7.30
CA MET A 63 -11.51 -2.47 -8.09
C MET A 63 -11.25 -3.15 -9.44
N THR A 64 -12.19 -4.00 -9.86
CA THR A 64 -12.22 -4.54 -11.21
C THR A 64 -12.45 -3.44 -12.25
N ASP A 65 -11.98 -3.66 -13.47
CA ASP A 65 -12.13 -2.68 -14.56
C ASP A 65 -13.60 -2.46 -14.95
N ILE A 66 -14.44 -3.49 -14.79
CA ILE A 66 -15.90 -3.39 -15.00
C ILE A 66 -16.50 -2.38 -14.02
N THR A 67 -16.21 -2.52 -12.72
CA THR A 67 -16.72 -1.59 -11.70
C THR A 67 -16.17 -0.17 -11.93
N LYS A 68 -14.89 -0.04 -12.25
CA LYS A 68 -14.29 1.26 -12.60
C LYS A 68 -15.02 1.91 -13.79
N ASN A 69 -15.32 1.15 -14.83
CA ASN A 69 -16.01 1.65 -16.01
C ASN A 69 -17.47 2.02 -15.71
N LEU A 70 -18.17 1.24 -14.90
CA LEU A 70 -19.52 1.57 -14.42
C LEU A 70 -19.53 2.89 -13.66
N LEU A 71 -18.61 3.07 -12.71
CA LEU A 71 -18.53 4.27 -11.89
C LEU A 71 -18.15 5.52 -12.70
N LYS A 72 -17.27 5.39 -13.70
CA LYS A 72 -16.91 6.48 -14.61
C LYS A 72 -18.09 6.97 -15.46
N ASN A 73 -18.99 6.07 -15.83
CA ASN A 73 -20.17 6.38 -16.63
C ASN A 73 -21.43 6.64 -15.79
N LEU A 74 -21.30 6.67 -14.47
CA LEU A 74 -22.40 6.93 -13.56
C LEU A 74 -22.91 8.37 -13.78
N LYS A 75 -24.20 8.52 -14.10
CA LYS A 75 -24.85 9.82 -14.32
C LYS A 75 -25.71 10.27 -13.14
N THR A 76 -25.96 9.37 -12.20
CA THR A 76 -26.88 9.58 -11.09
C THR A 76 -26.09 9.64 -9.80
N ASP A 77 -26.43 10.58 -8.93
CA ASP A 77 -25.79 10.69 -7.63
C ASP A 77 -26.19 9.52 -6.71
N VAL A 78 -25.19 8.92 -6.07
CA VAL A 78 -25.32 7.80 -5.15
C VAL A 78 -24.74 8.20 -3.80
N ASN A 79 -25.53 8.07 -2.73
CA ASN A 79 -25.08 8.27 -1.36
C ASN A 79 -24.84 6.92 -0.68
N LEU A 80 -23.59 6.64 -0.38
CA LEU A 80 -23.15 5.47 0.36
C LEU A 80 -23.06 5.85 1.85
N TYR A 81 -23.77 5.11 2.72
CA TYR A 81 -23.77 5.35 4.15
C TYR A 81 -23.01 4.23 4.86
N TYR A 82 -21.88 4.59 5.49
CA TYR A 82 -21.15 3.69 6.38
C TYR A 82 -21.70 3.87 7.79
N VAL A 83 -22.58 2.96 8.19
CA VAL A 83 -23.18 2.93 9.52
C VAL A 83 -22.29 2.14 10.46
N THR A 84 -21.80 2.77 11.52
CA THR A 84 -21.00 2.10 12.56
C THR A 84 -21.25 2.74 13.92
N GLU A 85 -20.88 2.04 14.97
CA GLU A 85 -20.62 2.65 16.27
C GLU A 85 -19.13 3.01 16.35
N ASP A 86 -18.77 4.13 17.00
CA ASP A 86 -17.37 4.58 17.08
C ASP A 86 -16.40 3.52 17.62
N ASN A 87 -16.86 2.66 18.54
CA ASN A 87 -16.04 1.60 19.15
C ASN A 87 -15.96 0.31 18.30
N TYR A 88 -16.72 0.22 17.21
CA TYR A 88 -16.84 -0.97 16.36
C TYR A 88 -16.45 -0.70 14.91
N GLU A 89 -15.74 0.40 14.65
CA GLU A 89 -15.30 0.77 13.31
C GLU A 89 -14.31 -0.25 12.74
N VAL A 90 -14.64 -0.76 11.55
CA VAL A 90 -13.75 -1.62 10.75
C VAL A 90 -13.20 -0.78 9.62
N LYS A 91 -11.96 -0.32 9.78
CA LYS A 91 -11.31 0.65 8.90
C LYS A 91 -11.25 0.18 7.45
N GLU A 92 -11.07 -1.11 7.24
CA GLU A 92 -10.96 -1.76 5.93
C GLU A 92 -12.26 -1.61 5.13
N ILE A 93 -13.42 -1.72 5.78
CA ILE A 93 -14.72 -1.55 5.12
C ILE A 93 -14.90 -0.10 4.67
N TYR A 94 -14.55 0.85 5.55
CA TYR A 94 -14.60 2.27 5.20
C TYR A 94 -13.63 2.62 4.06
N ASP A 95 -12.39 2.14 4.13
CA ASP A 95 -11.38 2.39 3.12
C ASP A 95 -11.77 1.76 1.77
N PHE A 96 -12.39 0.57 1.76
CA PHE A 96 -12.93 -0.06 0.55
C PHE A 96 -14.09 0.75 -0.05
N ALA A 97 -15.05 1.17 0.77
CA ALA A 97 -16.15 2.04 0.34
C ALA A 97 -15.65 3.37 -0.23
N LYS A 98 -14.57 3.92 0.33
CA LYS A 98 -13.93 5.15 -0.13
C LYS A 98 -13.32 5.03 -1.52
N LEU A 99 -12.97 3.82 -1.98
CA LEU A 99 -12.48 3.65 -3.34
C LEU A 99 -13.52 4.13 -4.37
N TYR A 100 -14.82 3.93 -4.11
CA TYR A 100 -15.89 4.30 -5.04
C TYR A 100 -15.97 5.82 -5.25
N THR A 101 -15.73 6.61 -4.21
CA THR A 101 -15.73 8.08 -4.28
C THR A 101 -14.51 8.63 -5.02
N GLN A 102 -13.41 7.87 -5.07
CA GLN A 102 -12.21 8.25 -5.81
C GLN A 102 -12.37 8.07 -7.31
N VAL A 103 -13.24 7.16 -7.76
CA VAL A 103 -13.45 6.87 -9.18
C VAL A 103 -14.55 7.71 -9.79
N SER A 104 -15.58 8.10 -9.03
CA SER A 104 -16.70 8.88 -9.53
C SER A 104 -17.10 10.02 -8.60
N PRO A 105 -17.23 11.27 -9.11
CA PRO A 105 -17.70 12.40 -8.31
C PRO A 105 -19.18 12.29 -7.90
N HIS A 106 -19.93 11.39 -8.56
CA HIS A 106 -21.34 11.12 -8.26
C HIS A 106 -21.54 10.22 -7.03
N VAL A 107 -20.47 9.62 -6.50
CA VAL A 107 -20.57 8.79 -5.28
C VAL A 107 -20.09 9.59 -4.08
N LYS A 108 -20.97 9.71 -3.07
CA LYS A 108 -20.65 10.34 -1.78
C LYS A 108 -20.66 9.30 -0.67
N LEU A 109 -19.62 9.29 0.16
CA LEU A 109 -19.54 8.42 1.34
C LEU A 109 -19.78 9.25 2.61
N THR A 110 -20.82 8.90 3.36
CA THR A 110 -21.16 9.54 4.64
C THR A 110 -21.04 8.52 5.76
N LYS A 111 -20.27 8.86 6.81
CA LYS A 111 -20.21 8.06 8.03
C LYS A 111 -21.38 8.43 8.93
N VAL A 112 -22.11 7.43 9.42
CA VAL A 112 -23.26 7.61 10.31
C VAL A 112 -22.99 6.83 11.59
N ASP A 113 -23.06 7.53 12.72
CA ASP A 113 -22.96 6.91 14.05
C ASP A 113 -24.36 6.45 14.48
N SER A 114 -24.55 5.14 14.62
CA SER A 114 -25.83 4.54 14.98
C SER A 114 -26.34 4.94 16.37
N LYS A 115 -25.45 5.30 17.30
CA LYS A 115 -25.81 5.75 18.66
C LYS A 115 -26.15 7.23 18.69
N LYS A 116 -25.44 8.06 17.93
CA LYS A 116 -25.67 9.51 17.88
C LYS A 116 -26.84 9.90 16.96
N ASP A 117 -27.11 9.10 15.93
CA ASP A 117 -28.22 9.34 15.00
C ASP A 117 -29.16 8.13 14.85
N PRO A 118 -29.92 7.80 15.91
CA PRO A 118 -30.87 6.69 15.88
C PRO A 118 -32.08 6.97 14.97
N ALA A 119 -32.37 8.24 14.66
CA ALA A 119 -33.47 8.62 13.78
C ALA A 119 -33.17 8.30 12.32
N PHE A 120 -31.92 8.53 11.87
CA PHE A 120 -31.45 8.09 10.56
C PHE A 120 -31.64 6.59 10.38
N LEU A 121 -31.23 5.78 11.36
CA LEU A 121 -31.39 4.33 11.27
C LEU A 121 -32.84 3.91 11.14
N LYS A 122 -33.75 4.47 11.94
CA LYS A 122 -35.17 4.13 11.87
C LYS A 122 -35.76 4.36 10.48
N LYS A 123 -35.33 5.41 9.77
CA LYS A 123 -35.78 5.69 8.41
C LYS A 123 -35.45 4.55 7.43
N TYR A 124 -34.26 3.95 7.53
CA TYR A 124 -33.80 2.93 6.58
C TYR A 124 -34.02 1.49 7.08
N MET A 125 -34.15 1.27 8.40
CA MET A 125 -34.47 -0.02 9.00
C MET A 125 -35.93 -0.44 8.77
N SER A 126 -36.85 0.51 8.63
CA SER A 126 -38.27 0.23 8.43
C SER A 126 -38.64 -0.08 6.97
N GLU A 127 -37.78 0.27 5.99
CA GLU A 127 -38.11 0.10 4.58
C GLU A 127 -37.75 -1.27 4.01
N ASN A 128 -36.67 -1.95 4.43
CA ASN A 128 -36.21 -3.19 3.74
C ASN A 128 -35.48 -4.25 4.58
N GLY A 129 -35.61 -4.27 5.91
CA GLY A 129 -35.08 -5.36 6.76
C GLY A 129 -34.21 -4.88 7.92
N THR A 130 -34.03 -5.77 8.91
CA THR A 130 -33.30 -5.47 10.14
C THR A 130 -31.79 -5.38 9.87
N ILE A 131 -31.22 -4.18 9.98
CA ILE A 131 -29.76 -4.00 10.06
C ILE A 131 -29.34 -4.30 11.50
N ASN A 132 -28.72 -5.47 11.74
CA ASN A 132 -28.12 -5.77 13.04
C ASN A 132 -26.69 -5.22 13.08
N LEU A 133 -26.19 -4.92 14.28
CA LEU A 133 -24.77 -4.64 14.46
C LEU A 133 -23.93 -5.80 13.92
N GLY A 134 -23.08 -5.53 12.94
CA GLY A 134 -22.22 -6.53 12.30
C GLY A 134 -22.81 -7.23 11.07
N SER A 135 -23.98 -6.82 10.58
CA SER A 135 -24.47 -7.24 9.27
C SER A 135 -23.73 -6.48 8.16
N ILE A 136 -23.13 -7.24 7.22
CA ILE A 136 -22.50 -6.74 5.98
C ILE A 136 -23.46 -6.96 4.81
#